data_AF-A0A8B6HMJ7-F1
#
_entry.id   AF-A0A8B6HMJ7-F1
#
_cell.length_a   1.000
_cell.length_b   1.000
_cell.length_c   1.000
_cell.angle_alpha   90.00
_cell.angle_beta   90.00
_cell.angle_gamma   90.00
#
_symmetry.space_group_name_H-M   'P 1'
#
loop_
_entity.id
_entity.type
_entity.pdbx_description
1 polymer ?
#
loop_
_entity_poly.entity_id
_entity_poly.type
_entity_poly.pdbx_seq_one_letter_code
_entity_poly.pdbx_strand_id
1 'polypeptide(L)'
;MDWHQKSKLVQKDPVTCSRYFDYRVQQFINLVLKSDHDPIGKLTDFFYRVEFQQRGSPHIHILIWIENAPVYESDSNEDVVAFIDKYVSCSLLENDTSLVNLQVHKHSKNMQKKRSPNLSFWFSPSTYESNSNFRAFERK
;
A
#
# COMPACT_ATOMS: atom_id res chain seq x y z
N MET A 1 16.85 -21.48 2.21
CA MET A 1 16.02 -21.40 3.43
C MET A 1 14.58 -21.58 3.04
N ASP A 2 13.96 -22.64 3.53
CA ASP A 2 12.58 -22.99 3.22
C ASP A 2 11.57 -22.04 3.88
N TRP A 3 10.33 -21.97 3.37
CA TRP A 3 9.28 -21.10 3.90
C TRP A 3 9.00 -21.38 5.38
N HIS A 4 8.98 -22.65 5.78
CA HIS A 4 8.75 -23.03 7.18
C HIS A 4 9.85 -22.50 8.10
N GLN A 5 11.11 -22.54 7.64
CA GLN A 5 12.25 -22.00 8.37
C GLN A 5 12.15 -20.48 8.53
N LYS A 6 11.77 -19.76 7.47
CA LYS A 6 11.56 -18.31 7.51
C LYS A 6 10.44 -17.93 8.48
N SER A 7 9.31 -18.63 8.41
CA SER A 7 8.16 -18.39 9.30
C SER A 7 8.53 -18.62 10.77
N LYS A 8 9.29 -19.68 11.06
CA LYS A 8 9.77 -19.98 12.42
C LYS A 8 10.71 -18.89 12.97
N LEU A 9 11.57 -18.31 12.14
CA LEU A 9 12.44 -17.20 12.56
C LEU A 9 11.64 -15.95 12.91
N VAL A 10 10.66 -15.57 12.08
CA VAL A 10 9.79 -14.42 12.34
C VAL A 10 8.97 -14.61 13.63
N GLN A 11 8.45 -15.81 13.86
CA GLN A 11 7.71 -16.14 15.09
C GLN A 11 8.60 -16.16 16.34
N LYS A 12 9.89 -16.45 16.20
CA LYS A 12 10.84 -16.50 17.31
C LYS A 12 11.18 -15.12 17.85
N ASP A 13 11.21 -14.10 16.99
CA ASP A 13 11.50 -12.72 17.36
C ASP A 13 10.60 -11.73 16.59
N PRO A 14 9.31 -11.69 16.92
CA PRO A 14 8.36 -10.82 16.24
C PRO A 14 8.65 -9.33 16.49
N VAL A 15 9.26 -8.99 17.64
CA VAL A 15 9.58 -7.60 18.00
C VAL A 15 10.65 -7.04 17.07
N THR A 16 11.73 -7.78 16.82
CA THR A 16 12.76 -7.34 15.87
C THR A 16 12.21 -7.25 14.46
N CYS A 17 11.35 -8.20 14.04
CA CYS A 17 10.68 -8.11 12.74
C CYS A 17 9.82 -6.84 12.61
N SER A 18 9.04 -6.49 13.63
CA SER A 18 8.24 -5.26 13.64
C SER A 18 9.10 -3.99 13.63
N ARG A 19 10.19 -3.95 14.41
CA ARG A 19 11.13 -2.81 14.42
C ARG A 19 11.82 -2.65 13.07
N TYR A 20 12.25 -3.76 12.47
CA TYR A 20 12.88 -3.74 11.16
C TYR A 20 11.91 -3.28 10.07
N PHE A 21 10.64 -3.73 10.15
CA PHE A 21 9.60 -3.24 9.26
C PHE A 21 9.44 -1.71 9.39
N ASP A 22 9.22 -1.19 10.60
CA ASP A 22 9.09 0.25 10.85
C ASP A 22 10.32 1.02 10.32
N TYR A 23 11.53 0.55 10.61
CA TYR A 23 12.76 1.12 10.06
C TYR A 23 12.72 1.19 8.52
N ARG A 24 12.31 0.12 7.84
CA ARG A 24 12.21 0.08 6.37
C ARG A 24 11.20 1.09 5.84
N VAL A 25 10.08 1.31 6.54
CA VAL A 25 9.07 2.31 6.19
C VAL A 25 9.64 3.72 6.31
N GLN A 26 10.29 4.02 7.43
CA GLN A 26 10.93 5.31 7.67
C GLN A 26 12.01 5.61 6.62
N GLN A 27 12.83 4.61 6.27
CA GLN A 27 13.83 4.77 5.21
C GLN A 27 13.18 4.98 3.85
N PHE A 28 12.09 4.29 3.53
CA PHE A 28 11.37 4.50 2.28
C PHE A 28 10.83 5.94 2.19
N ILE A 29 10.21 6.45 3.25
CA ILE A 29 9.70 7.83 3.28
C ILE A 29 10.85 8.83 3.13
N ASN A 30 11.93 8.68 3.88
CA ASN A 30 13.00 9.68 3.91
C ASN A 30 13.94 9.63 2.70
N LEU A 31 14.26 8.44 2.19
CA LEU A 31 15.23 8.27 1.10
C LEU A 31 14.58 8.21 -0.28
N VAL A 32 13.30 7.86 -0.37
CA VAL A 32 12.60 7.76 -1.66
C VAL A 32 11.60 8.91 -1.79
N LEU A 33 10.61 8.98 -0.90
CA LEU A 33 9.51 9.96 -1.05
C LEU A 33 9.95 11.41 -0.82
N LYS A 34 10.89 11.64 0.11
CA LYS A 34 11.46 12.97 0.41
C LYS A 34 12.78 13.25 -0.30
N SER A 35 13.16 12.42 -1.27
CA SER A 35 14.39 12.67 -2.03
C SER A 35 14.23 13.90 -2.92
N ASP A 36 15.34 14.56 -3.22
CA ASP A 36 15.38 15.72 -4.14
C ASP A 36 14.95 15.38 -5.58
N HIS A 37 14.72 14.10 -5.87
CA HIS A 37 14.22 13.62 -7.16
C HIS A 37 12.71 13.72 -7.29
N ASP A 38 11.98 14.01 -6.20
CA ASP A 38 10.51 14.21 -6.17
C ASP A 38 9.75 13.17 -7.03
N PRO A 39 9.90 11.86 -6.75
CA PRO A 39 9.42 10.81 -7.65
C PRO A 39 7.90 10.84 -7.89
N ILE A 40 7.15 11.37 -6.93
CA ILE A 40 5.69 11.58 -7.00
C ILE A 40 5.31 13.05 -6.86
N GLY A 41 6.27 13.97 -7.01
CA GLY A 41 6.18 15.37 -6.63
C GLY A 41 6.68 15.65 -5.21
N LYS A 42 6.72 16.94 -4.85
CA LYS A 42 7.25 17.41 -3.57
C LYS A 42 6.29 17.14 -2.43
N LEU A 43 6.76 16.40 -1.43
CA LEU A 43 5.95 16.00 -0.28
C LEU A 43 5.73 17.17 0.69
N THR A 44 4.47 17.50 0.98
CA THR A 44 4.12 18.49 2.02
C THR A 44 3.80 17.83 3.35
N ASP A 45 3.05 16.73 3.32
CA ASP A 45 2.69 15.97 4.51
C ASP A 45 2.39 14.49 4.17
N PHE A 46 2.38 13.62 5.17
CA PHE A 46 1.99 12.23 5.04
C PHE A 46 1.41 11.67 6.33
N PHE A 47 0.50 10.71 6.20
CA PHE A 47 -0.09 9.98 7.31
C PHE A 47 -0.11 8.50 6.95
N TYR A 48 0.26 7.62 7.89
CA TYR A 48 0.13 6.20 7.65
C TYR A 48 -0.33 5.43 8.88
N ARG A 49 -1.02 4.33 8.61
CA ARG A 49 -1.41 3.32 9.60
C ARG A 49 -0.86 1.96 9.21
N VAL A 50 -0.45 1.19 10.21
CA VAL A 50 -0.06 -0.21 10.03
C VAL A 50 -1.22 -1.11 10.41
N GLU A 51 -1.61 -2.00 9.50
CA GLU A 51 -2.63 -3.02 9.71
C GLU A 51 -2.03 -4.41 9.53
N PHE A 52 -2.33 -5.33 10.45
CA PHE A 52 -1.90 -6.72 10.33
C PHE A 52 -2.98 -7.49 9.59
N GLN A 53 -2.65 -7.92 8.37
CA GLN A 53 -3.56 -8.78 7.60
C GLN A 53 -3.74 -10.13 8.32
N GLN A 54 -4.77 -10.91 7.96
CA GLN A 54 -5.04 -12.24 8.54
C GLN A 54 -3.87 -13.25 8.44
N ARG A 55 -2.82 -12.92 7.69
CA ARG A 55 -1.58 -13.70 7.56
C ARG A 55 -0.44 -13.20 8.44
N GLY A 56 -0.70 -12.25 9.35
CA GLY A 56 0.25 -11.71 10.31
C GLY A 56 1.31 -10.76 9.73
N SER A 57 1.30 -10.52 8.42
CA SER A 57 2.19 -9.55 7.78
C SER A 57 1.67 -8.12 7.97
N PRO A 58 2.50 -7.18 8.43
CA PRO A 58 2.12 -5.78 8.50
C PRO A 58 1.94 -5.20 7.09
N HIS A 59 0.88 -4.43 6.92
CA HIS A 59 0.52 -3.72 5.70
C HIS A 59 0.34 -2.23 6.02
N ILE A 60 0.82 -1.36 5.13
CA ILE A 60 0.76 0.08 5.34
C ILE A 60 -0.34 0.65 4.47
N HIS A 61 -1.25 1.37 5.11
CA HIS A 61 -2.12 2.31 4.45
C HIS A 61 -1.49 3.70 4.63
N ILE A 62 -1.04 4.31 3.54
CA ILE A 62 -0.40 5.62 3.55
C ILE A 62 -1.20 6.61 2.71
N LEU A 63 -1.38 7.81 3.25
CA LEU A 63 -1.89 9.00 2.57
C LEU A 63 -0.73 9.99 2.47
N ILE A 64 -0.62 10.63 1.32
CA ILE A 64 0.49 11.47 0.93
C ILE A 64 -0.08 12.75 0.34
N TRP A 65 0.37 13.90 0.83
CA TRP A 65 0.01 15.21 0.31
C TRP A 65 1.17 15.77 -0.50
N ILE A 66 0.88 16.10 -1.75
CA ILE A 66 1.87 16.61 -2.71
C ILE A 66 1.61 18.10 -2.93
N GLU A 67 2.67 18.88 -2.95
CA GLU A 67 2.62 20.31 -3.25
C GLU A 67 2.09 20.53 -4.68
N ASN A 68 1.12 21.46 -4.82
CA ASN A 68 0.50 21.80 -6.10
C ASN A 68 -0.21 20.63 -6.83
N ALA A 69 -0.64 19.59 -6.10
CA ALA A 69 -1.54 18.59 -6.66
C ALA A 69 -2.93 19.20 -6.94
N PRO A 70 -3.61 18.80 -8.03
CA PRO A 70 -4.92 19.32 -8.35
C PRO A 70 -5.95 18.92 -7.29
N VAL A 71 -6.87 19.84 -7.00
CA VAL A 71 -7.91 19.69 -6.00
C VAL A 71 -9.19 19.22 -6.68
N TYR A 72 -9.64 18.03 -6.30
CA TYR A 72 -10.91 17.46 -6.76
C TYR A 72 -12.07 18.42 -6.48
N GLU A 73 -12.99 18.58 -7.44
CA GLU A 73 -14.13 19.52 -7.44
C GLU A 73 -13.78 21.02 -7.53
N SER A 74 -12.50 21.40 -7.46
CA SER A 74 -12.05 22.79 -7.64
C SER A 74 -11.38 23.00 -9.00
N ASP A 75 -10.45 22.11 -9.35
CA ASP A 75 -9.74 22.16 -10.63
C ASP A 75 -10.48 21.39 -11.72
N SER A 76 -10.03 21.54 -12.98
CA SER A 76 -10.66 20.85 -14.11
C SER A 76 -10.52 19.33 -13.97
N ASN A 77 -11.54 18.60 -14.43
CA ASN A 77 -11.49 17.13 -14.39
C ASN A 77 -10.34 16.59 -15.25
N GLU A 78 -10.01 17.30 -16.33
CA GLU A 78 -8.92 16.99 -17.24
C GLU A 78 -7.57 17.03 -16.51
N ASP A 79 -7.33 18.05 -15.67
CA ASP A 79 -6.09 18.20 -14.90
C ASP A 79 -5.97 17.12 -13.81
N VAL A 80 -7.08 16.81 -13.12
CA VAL A 80 -7.12 15.75 -12.11
C VAL A 80 -6.81 14.39 -12.73
N VAL A 81 -7.44 14.06 -13.86
CA VAL A 81 -7.22 12.78 -14.57
C VAL A 81 -5.78 12.70 -15.07
N ALA A 82 -5.26 13.76 -15.70
CA ALA A 82 -3.88 13.79 -16.17
C ALA A 82 -2.86 13.60 -15.04
N PHE A 83 -3.12 14.17 -13.86
CA PHE A 83 -2.27 13.99 -12.68
C PHE A 83 -2.31 12.54 -12.17
N ILE A 84 -3.48 11.90 -12.15
CA ILE A 84 -3.62 10.50 -11.74
C ILE A 84 -2.89 9.58 -12.74
N ASP A 85 -3.12 9.75 -14.03
CA ASP A 85 -2.55 8.91 -15.09
C ASP A 85 -1.01 9.02 -15.16
N LYS A 86 -0.44 10.15 -14.73
CA LYS A 86 1.02 10.33 -14.62
C LYS A 86 1.66 9.32 -13.67
N TYR A 87 1.00 8.98 -12.57
CA TYR A 87 1.57 8.12 -11.51
C TYR A 87 0.93 6.74 -11.45
N VAL A 88 -0.30 6.59 -11.95
CA VAL A 88 -1.04 5.34 -11.97
C VAL A 88 -1.18 4.88 -13.41
N SER A 89 -0.29 3.98 -13.84
CA SER A 89 -0.39 3.33 -15.15
C SER A 89 -0.17 1.83 -15.03
N CYS A 90 -0.86 1.08 -15.90
CA CYS A 90 -0.70 -0.36 -16.07
C CYS A 90 -0.03 -0.71 -17.41
N SER A 91 0.51 0.27 -18.13
CA SER A 91 1.17 0.01 -19.42
C SER A 91 2.55 -0.61 -19.22
N LEU A 92 2.79 -1.71 -19.92
CA LEU A 92 4.12 -2.33 -20.01
C LEU A 92 4.93 -1.50 -21.00
N LEU A 93 6.02 -0.88 -20.53
CA LEU A 93 6.99 -0.26 -21.40
C LEU A 93 7.81 -1.38 -22.08
N GLU A 94 7.66 -1.54 -23.39
CA GLU A 94 8.33 -2.60 -24.17
C GLU A 94 9.87 -2.51 -24.11
N ASN A 95 10.43 -1.36 -23.72
CA ASN A 95 11.84 -1.02 -23.91
C ASN A 95 12.77 -1.38 -22.74
N ASP A 96 12.27 -1.79 -21.55
CA ASP A 96 13.13 -2.14 -20.41
C ASP A 96 12.72 -3.48 -19.77
N THR A 97 12.88 -4.53 -20.57
CA THR A 97 12.54 -5.92 -20.18
C THR A 97 13.25 -6.38 -18.92
N SER A 98 14.39 -5.80 -18.56
CA SER A 98 15.21 -6.23 -17.42
C SER A 98 14.55 -5.94 -16.06
N LEU A 99 14.01 -4.73 -15.88
CA LEU A 99 13.36 -4.29 -14.64
C LEU A 99 11.89 -4.70 -14.59
N VAL A 100 11.21 -4.69 -15.73
CA VAL A 100 9.81 -5.11 -15.85
C VAL A 100 9.63 -6.56 -15.37
N ASN A 101 10.57 -7.46 -15.69
CA ASN A 101 10.55 -8.85 -15.24
C ASN A 101 10.55 -9.01 -13.70
N LEU A 102 11.03 -8.02 -12.94
CA LEU A 102 11.01 -8.04 -11.47
C LEU A 102 9.66 -7.59 -10.89
N GLN A 103 8.87 -6.83 -11.66
CA GLN A 103 7.53 -6.37 -11.28
C GLN A 103 6.41 -7.31 -11.76
N VAL A 104 6.72 -8.30 -12.61
CA VAL A 104 5.74 -9.31 -13.02
C VAL A 104 5.48 -10.27 -11.87
N HIS A 105 4.27 -10.17 -11.31
CA HIS A 105 3.76 -11.14 -10.36
C HIS A 105 3.70 -12.55 -11.00
N LYS A 106 4.37 -13.53 -10.38
CA LYS A 106 4.31 -14.94 -10.81
C LYS A 106 3.04 -15.60 -10.28
N HIS A 107 2.12 -15.98 -11.17
CA HIS A 107 0.94 -16.75 -10.80
C HIS A 107 1.31 -18.07 -10.11
N SER A 108 1.06 -18.13 -8.79
CA SER A 108 1.15 -19.38 -8.04
C SER A 108 -0.11 -20.22 -8.22
N LYS A 109 -0.02 -21.53 -7.94
CA LYS A 109 -1.18 -22.46 -7.98
C LYS A 109 -2.37 -21.97 -7.13
N ASN A 110 -2.11 -21.18 -6.10
CA ASN A 110 -3.13 -20.62 -5.20
C ASN A 110 -3.83 -19.36 -5.75
N MET A 111 -3.35 -18.82 -6.88
CA MET A 111 -3.94 -17.67 -7.58
C MET A 111 -4.66 -18.05 -8.87
N GLN A 112 -4.84 -19.35 -9.08
CA GLN A 112 -5.74 -19.85 -10.10
C GLN A 112 -7.17 -19.67 -9.59
N LYS A 113 -7.87 -18.66 -10.13
CA LYS A 113 -9.30 -18.49 -9.89
C LYS A 113 -10.00 -19.76 -10.40
N LYS A 114 -10.64 -20.53 -9.52
CA LYS A 114 -11.56 -21.58 -9.95
C LYS A 114 -12.63 -20.88 -10.79
N ARG A 115 -12.77 -21.27 -12.06
CA ARG A 115 -13.80 -20.74 -12.97
C ARG A 115 -15.18 -21.10 -12.42
N SER A 116 -15.77 -20.23 -11.59
CA SER A 116 -17.19 -20.26 -11.28
C SER A 116 -17.90 -19.27 -12.22
N PRO A 117 -19.07 -19.60 -12.80
CA PRO A 117 -19.72 -18.77 -13.83
C PRO A 117 -20.25 -17.43 -13.30
N ASN A 118 -20.35 -17.26 -11.98
CA ASN A 118 -20.95 -16.08 -11.37
C ASN A 118 -19.85 -15.18 -10.81
N LEU A 119 -19.55 -14.10 -11.53
CA LEU A 119 -18.66 -13.03 -11.08
C LEU A 119 -19.48 -12.01 -10.30
N SER A 120 -19.48 -12.12 -8.97
CA SER A 120 -20.03 -11.11 -8.07
C SER A 120 -18.92 -10.66 -7.14
N PHE A 121 -18.44 -9.42 -7.34
CA PHE A 121 -17.66 -8.70 -6.35
C PHE A 121 -18.61 -8.38 -5.19
N TRP A 122 -18.73 -9.27 -4.21
CA TRP A 122 -19.44 -9.00 -2.97
C TRP A 122 -18.53 -8.18 -2.07
N PHE A 123 -18.74 -6.86 -2.00
CA PHE A 123 -18.45 -6.14 -0.76
C PHE A 123 -19.33 -6.79 0.31
N SER A 124 -18.73 -7.49 1.27
CA SER A 124 -19.50 -7.88 2.46
C SER A 124 -19.83 -6.60 3.23
N PRO A 125 -21.12 -6.30 3.49
CA PRO A 125 -21.48 -5.23 4.40
C PRO A 125 -20.86 -5.53 5.76
N SER A 126 -20.22 -4.52 6.36
CA SER A 126 -19.69 -4.59 7.71
C SER A 126 -20.76 -5.13 8.67
N THR A 127 -20.53 -6.28 9.29
CA THR A 127 -21.23 -6.62 10.52
C THR A 127 -20.70 -5.70 11.60
N TYR A 128 -21.46 -4.66 11.87
CA TYR A 128 -21.41 -3.87 13.10
C TYR A 128 -21.52 -4.85 14.28
N GLU A 129 -20.43 -5.07 15.00
CA GLU A 129 -20.49 -5.55 16.38
C GLU A 129 -20.20 -4.36 17.29
N SER A 130 -21.26 -3.92 17.97
CA SER A 130 -21.26 -2.93 19.02
C SER A 130 -20.41 -3.42 20.19
N ASN A 131 -19.14 -3.00 20.23
CA ASN A 131 -18.41 -2.93 21.50
C ASN A 131 -18.35 -1.49 21.97
N SER A 132 -19.31 -1.18 22.83
CA SER A 132 -19.32 -0.07 23.77
C SER A 132 -17.99 0.04 24.51
N ASN A 133 -17.18 1.03 24.13
CA ASN A 133 -16.26 1.82 24.98
C ASN A 133 -15.36 2.68 24.09
N PHE A 134 -15.96 3.63 23.38
CA PHE A 134 -15.23 4.72 22.71
C PHE A 134 -15.30 5.95 23.61
N ARG A 135 -14.28 6.16 24.45
CA ARG A 135 -14.06 7.47 25.08
C ARG A 135 -13.42 8.37 24.03
N ALA A 136 -14.18 9.37 23.61
CA ALA A 136 -13.70 10.49 22.82
C ALA A 136 -12.50 11.15 23.52
N PHE A 137 -11.39 11.30 22.80
CA PHE A 137 -10.36 12.26 23.16
C PHE A 137 -10.68 13.54 22.40
N GLU A 138 -11.26 14.50 23.12
CA GLU A 138 -11.36 15.88 22.69
C GLU A 138 -9.96 16.48 22.53
N ARG A 139 -9.81 17.27 21.47
CA ARG A 139 -8.65 18.13 21.25
C ARG A 139 -8.58 19.15 22.38
N LYS A 140 -7.40 19.34 22.93
CA LYS A 140 -6.96 20.62 23.48
C LYS A 140 -5.84 21.14 22.62
#